data_AF-A0A817QG41-F1
#
_entry.id   AF-A0A817QG41-F1
#
_cell.length_a   1.000
_cell.length_b   1.000
_cell.length_c   1.000
_cell.angle_alpha   90.00
_cell.angle_beta   90.00
_cell.angle_gamma   90.00
#
_symmetry.space_group_name_H-M   'P 1'
#
loop_
_entity.id
_entity.type
_entity.pdbx_description
1 polymer ?
#
loop_
_entity_poly.entity_id
_entity_poly.type
_entity_poly.pdbx_seq_one_letter_code
_entity_poly.pdbx_strand_id
1 'polypeptide(L)'
;MRDMNIDERLSRLFIYYNARLYQKPGAINDDGATKKATALALRKFGACKDSLWKYDILNVNKKPPPEVYRIANRITVRPLKVPRNINAIKKCLANQVPVIIGIRMGSIDGNEVRANNGYLRRLDPNDPYLDEKGYRCHSVVLVGYDEKAKHFIARNSWGRSSGLDGYFYVPYEDVMAKNLVNHSDGVWSITEIMLRTSHMPTVRRLYLPGHNQDGRQRRQRHTQILPTTHRRSTAPVTREYWPRPSFFINNIEIY
;
A
#
# COMPACT_ATOMS: atom_id res chain seq x y z
N MET A 1 -22.60 -14.01 16.89
CA MET A 1 -21.23 -13.86 16.35
C MET A 1 -20.91 -12.38 16.42
N ARG A 2 -19.88 -11.96 17.17
CA ARG A 2 -19.56 -10.52 17.27
C ARG A 2 -19.01 -10.07 15.92
N ASP A 3 -19.73 -9.15 15.30
CA ASP A 3 -19.27 -8.42 14.13
C ASP A 3 -17.84 -7.95 14.37
N MET A 4 -16.96 -8.35 13.47
CA MET A 4 -15.59 -7.87 13.48
C MET A 4 -15.70 -6.38 13.19
N ASN A 5 -15.65 -5.54 14.22
CA ASN A 5 -15.66 -4.10 14.06
C ASN A 5 -14.45 -3.73 13.21
N ILE A 6 -14.70 -3.50 11.92
CA ILE A 6 -13.73 -3.23 10.85
C ILE A 6 -13.16 -1.81 11.00
N ASP A 7 -13.48 -1.07 12.05
CA ASP A 7 -12.88 0.25 12.30
C ASP A 7 -11.56 0.20 13.09
N GLU A 8 -11.16 -0.97 13.62
CA GLU A 8 -9.96 -1.07 14.44
C GLU A 8 -8.70 -1.39 13.63
N ARG A 9 -7.62 -0.60 13.81
CA ARG A 9 -6.37 -0.74 13.04
C ARG A 9 -5.67 -2.09 13.29
N LEU A 10 -4.92 -2.58 12.31
CA LEU A 10 -4.04 -3.75 12.50
C LEU A 10 -2.75 -3.34 13.22
N SER A 11 -2.19 -4.25 14.02
CA SER A 11 -0.92 -4.04 14.70
C SER A 11 0.23 -3.98 13.70
N ARG A 12 0.73 -2.75 13.46
CA ARG A 12 1.92 -2.52 12.64
C ARG A 12 3.14 -3.23 13.22
N LEU A 13 3.26 -3.24 14.56
CA LEU A 13 4.38 -3.85 15.26
C LEU A 13 4.42 -5.37 15.10
N PHE A 14 3.26 -6.03 15.15
CA PHE A 14 3.15 -7.48 14.93
C PHE A 14 3.56 -7.83 13.50
N ILE A 15 3.05 -7.06 12.52
CA ILE A 15 3.38 -7.25 11.10
C ILE A 15 4.88 -7.06 10.88
N TYR A 16 5.45 -5.96 11.42
CA TYR A 16 6.84 -5.59 11.22
C TYR A 16 7.82 -6.57 11.87
N TYR A 17 7.55 -7.02 13.10
CA TYR A 17 8.35 -8.06 13.76
C TYR A 17 8.37 -9.35 12.92
N ASN A 18 7.20 -9.83 12.50
CA ASN A 18 7.09 -11.08 11.76
C ASN A 18 7.66 -11.00 10.33
N ALA A 19 7.60 -9.82 9.70
CA ALA A 19 8.25 -9.58 8.42
C ALA A 19 9.78 -9.73 8.53
N ARG A 20 10.39 -9.16 9.57
CA ARG A 20 11.84 -9.30 9.83
C ARG A 20 12.22 -10.73 10.19
N LEU A 21 11.43 -11.39 11.03
CA LEU A 21 11.62 -12.82 11.34
C LEU A 21 11.53 -13.70 10.09
N TYR A 22 10.61 -13.40 9.17
CA TYR A 22 10.48 -14.12 7.91
C TYR A 22 11.67 -13.88 6.97
N GLN A 23 12.16 -12.64 6.92
CA GLN A 23 13.28 -12.22 6.08
C GLN A 23 14.62 -12.80 6.55
N LYS A 24 14.87 -12.73 7.85
CA LYS A 24 16.13 -13.14 8.49
C LYS A 24 15.82 -13.81 9.84
N PRO A 25 15.67 -15.15 9.86
CA PRO A 25 15.51 -15.88 11.11
C PRO A 25 16.71 -15.66 12.04
N GLY A 26 16.46 -15.47 13.34
CA GLY A 26 17.50 -15.22 14.34
C GLY A 26 17.20 -13.97 15.19
N ALA A 27 18.25 -13.27 15.62
CA ALA A 27 18.13 -12.02 16.35
C ALA A 27 17.42 -10.97 15.48
N ILE A 28 16.35 -10.38 16.03
CA ILE A 28 15.52 -9.38 15.34
C ILE A 28 16.02 -7.99 15.74
N ASN A 29 16.44 -7.22 14.75
CA ASN A 29 16.87 -5.82 14.88
C ASN A 29 15.98 -4.91 14.03
N ASP A 30 16.06 -3.61 14.27
CA ASP A 30 15.27 -2.61 13.52
C ASP A 30 15.96 -2.23 12.19
N ASP A 31 16.07 -3.20 11.30
CA ASP A 31 16.82 -3.08 10.02
C ASP A 31 15.89 -2.99 8.78
N GLY A 32 14.61 -2.67 8.98
CA GLY A 32 13.60 -2.66 7.92
C GLY A 32 13.13 -4.05 7.48
N ALA A 33 12.08 -4.09 6.66
CA ALA A 33 11.57 -5.33 6.07
C ALA A 33 11.20 -5.16 4.59
N THR A 34 11.50 -6.18 3.78
CA THR A 34 11.07 -6.19 2.37
C THR A 34 9.56 -6.33 2.25
N LYS A 35 8.99 -5.81 1.16
CA LYS A 35 7.56 -5.94 0.83
C LYS A 35 7.20 -7.41 0.64
N LYS A 36 8.09 -8.18 -0.01
CA LYS A 36 7.98 -9.64 -0.13
C LYS A 36 7.86 -10.30 1.25
N ALA A 37 8.80 -10.04 2.15
CA ALA A 37 8.79 -10.66 3.48
C ALA A 37 7.54 -10.26 4.26
N THR A 38 7.11 -9.01 4.19
CA THR A 38 5.89 -8.51 4.82
C THR A 38 4.65 -9.25 4.30
N ALA A 39 4.49 -9.36 2.98
CA ALA A 39 3.35 -10.03 2.37
C ALA A 39 3.31 -11.54 2.69
N LEU A 40 4.47 -12.19 2.71
CA LEU A 40 4.59 -13.62 3.05
C LEU A 40 4.45 -13.88 4.56
N ALA A 41 4.91 -12.97 5.42
CA ALA A 41 4.71 -13.04 6.87
C ALA A 41 3.23 -12.89 7.23
N LEU A 42 2.50 -11.96 6.61
CA LEU A 42 1.05 -11.85 6.75
C LEU A 42 0.31 -13.12 6.31
N ARG A 43 0.80 -13.78 5.25
CA ARG A 43 0.28 -15.09 4.85
C ARG A 43 0.60 -16.16 5.91
N LYS A 44 1.83 -16.22 6.42
CA LYS A 44 2.29 -17.27 7.34
C LYS A 44 1.74 -17.13 8.75
N PHE A 45 1.88 -15.95 9.36
CA PHE A 45 1.59 -15.68 10.77
C PHE A 45 0.24 -14.98 10.99
N GLY A 46 -0.30 -14.38 9.93
CA GLY A 46 -1.55 -13.63 9.98
C GLY A 46 -1.36 -12.19 10.46
N ALA A 47 -2.43 -11.59 10.99
CA ALA A 47 -2.46 -10.24 11.51
C ALA A 47 -3.41 -10.15 12.72
N CYS A 48 -3.06 -9.31 13.69
CA CYS A 48 -3.91 -8.97 14.82
C CYS A 48 -4.29 -7.49 14.81
N LYS A 49 -5.29 -7.14 15.62
CA LYS A 49 -5.67 -5.76 15.91
C LYS A 49 -4.58 -5.07 16.73
N ASP A 50 -4.44 -3.76 16.56
CA ASP A 50 -3.44 -2.95 17.27
C ASP A 50 -3.61 -3.02 18.79
N SER A 51 -4.85 -3.11 19.31
CA SER A 51 -5.10 -3.31 20.74
C SER A 51 -4.49 -4.58 21.35
N LEU A 52 -4.23 -5.61 20.54
CA LEU A 52 -3.60 -6.85 21.01
C LEU A 52 -2.07 -6.76 21.04
N TRP A 53 -1.48 -5.89 20.24
CA TRP A 53 -0.04 -5.66 20.21
C TRP A 53 0.25 -4.23 19.77
N LYS A 54 0.04 -3.30 20.71
CA LYS A 54 0.07 -1.86 20.44
C LYS A 54 1.48 -1.43 20.02
N TYR A 55 1.54 -0.44 19.13
CA TYR A 55 2.83 0.17 18.80
C TYR A 55 3.45 0.80 20.05
N ASP A 56 4.64 0.32 20.38
CA ASP A 56 5.53 0.83 21.41
C ASP A 56 6.96 0.59 20.90
N ILE A 57 7.75 1.66 20.81
CA ILE A 57 9.12 1.62 20.29
C ILE A 57 10.01 0.68 21.11
N LEU A 58 9.78 0.56 22.42
CA LEU A 58 10.53 -0.33 23.30
C LEU A 58 10.25 -1.82 23.00
N ASN A 59 9.20 -2.10 22.23
CA ASN A 59 8.81 -3.45 21.84
C ASN A 59 9.15 -3.76 20.37
N VAL A 60 9.84 -2.85 19.66
CA VAL A 60 10.14 -3.02 18.22
C VAL A 60 10.83 -4.34 17.91
N ASN A 61 11.74 -4.79 18.75
CA ASN A 61 12.48 -6.05 18.56
C ASN A 61 11.95 -7.20 19.44
N LYS A 62 10.91 -6.96 20.24
CA LYS A 62 10.36 -7.98 21.13
C LYS A 62 9.37 -8.88 20.40
N LYS A 63 9.52 -10.18 20.63
CA LYS A 63 8.61 -11.18 20.08
C LYS A 63 7.20 -10.99 20.68
N PRO A 64 6.15 -10.90 19.85
CA PRO A 64 4.79 -10.94 20.35
C PRO A 64 4.52 -12.24 21.13
N PRO A 65 3.73 -12.19 22.20
CA PRO A 65 3.50 -13.36 23.03
C PRO A 65 2.58 -14.38 22.32
N PRO A 66 2.62 -15.67 22.70
CA PRO A 66 1.96 -16.75 21.95
C PRO A 66 0.45 -16.59 21.74
N GLU A 67 -0.24 -15.97 22.69
CA GLU A 67 -1.68 -15.69 22.62
C GLU A 67 -2.03 -14.71 21.50
N VAL A 68 -1.16 -13.73 21.22
CA VAL A 68 -1.33 -12.80 20.10
C VAL A 68 -1.22 -13.55 18.79
N TYR A 69 -0.24 -14.48 18.66
CA TYR A 69 -0.13 -15.34 17.48
C TYR A 69 -1.36 -16.23 17.26
N ARG A 70 -1.92 -16.79 18.33
CA ARG A 70 -3.13 -17.63 18.25
C ARG A 70 -4.31 -16.87 17.67
N ILE A 71 -4.47 -15.59 18.03
CA ILE A 71 -5.51 -14.72 17.48
C ILE A 71 -5.15 -14.29 16.06
N ALA A 72 -3.90 -13.85 15.84
CA ALA A 72 -3.42 -13.32 14.57
C ALA A 72 -3.54 -14.34 13.42
N ASN A 73 -3.27 -15.61 13.69
CA ASN A 73 -3.34 -16.68 12.70
C ASN A 73 -4.74 -16.83 12.08
N ARG A 74 -5.79 -16.32 12.72
CA ARG A 74 -7.15 -16.36 12.17
C ARG A 74 -7.35 -15.41 10.99
N ILE A 75 -6.60 -14.31 10.91
CA ILE A 75 -6.70 -13.33 9.82
C ILE A 75 -5.45 -13.49 8.97
N THR A 76 -5.61 -13.88 7.72
CA THR A 76 -4.49 -14.06 6.78
C THR A 76 -4.80 -13.34 5.46
N VAL A 77 -3.81 -13.26 4.57
CA VAL A 77 -3.97 -12.52 3.31
C VAL A 77 -3.49 -13.31 2.11
N ARG A 78 -3.97 -12.96 0.92
CA ARG A 78 -3.44 -13.50 -0.35
C ARG A 78 -2.43 -12.53 -0.96
N PRO A 79 -1.11 -12.81 -0.85
CA PRO A 79 -0.09 -11.99 -1.48
C PRO A 79 -0.13 -12.16 -3.00
N LEU A 80 0.14 -11.08 -3.73
CA LEU A 80 0.24 -11.05 -5.19
C LEU A 80 1.53 -10.33 -5.57
N LYS A 81 2.38 -11.00 -6.34
CA LYS A 81 3.49 -10.33 -7.03
C LYS A 81 2.95 -9.71 -8.31
N VAL A 82 3.00 -8.39 -8.40
CA VAL A 82 2.49 -7.64 -9.54
C VAL A 82 3.62 -7.48 -10.57
N PRO A 83 3.38 -7.71 -11.87
CA PRO A 83 4.35 -7.37 -12.91
C PRO A 83 4.71 -5.88 -12.84
N ARG A 84 5.98 -5.54 -13.01
CA ARG A 84 6.42 -4.14 -13.16
C ARG A 84 5.99 -3.63 -14.54
N ASN A 85 4.71 -3.30 -14.65
CA ASN A 85 4.06 -2.86 -15.85
C ASN A 85 2.95 -1.89 -15.46
N ILE A 86 2.91 -0.72 -16.10
CA ILE A 86 1.94 0.34 -15.78
C ILE A 86 0.51 -0.20 -15.84
N ASN A 87 0.16 -0.96 -16.88
CA ASN A 87 -1.19 -1.51 -17.05
C ASN A 87 -1.52 -2.58 -16.00
N ALA A 88 -0.55 -3.40 -15.58
CA ALA A 88 -0.75 -4.37 -14.50
C ALA A 88 -1.03 -3.67 -13.16
N ILE A 89 -0.29 -2.61 -12.83
CA ILE A 89 -0.50 -1.81 -11.62
C ILE A 89 -1.86 -1.11 -11.70
N LYS A 90 -2.17 -0.41 -12.80
CA LYS A 90 -3.48 0.22 -13.02
C LYS A 90 -4.63 -0.77 -12.92
N LYS A 91 -4.48 -1.99 -13.44
CA LYS A 91 -5.48 -3.06 -13.32
C LYS A 91 -5.71 -3.44 -11.86
N CYS A 92 -4.66 -3.52 -11.03
CA CYS A 92 -4.82 -3.74 -9.59
C CYS A 92 -5.63 -2.58 -8.96
N LEU A 93 -5.22 -1.34 -9.22
CA LEU A 93 -5.87 -0.14 -8.66
C LEU A 93 -7.34 -0.03 -9.09
N ALA A 94 -7.66 -0.31 -10.36
CA ALA A 94 -9.03 -0.33 -10.89
C ALA A 94 -9.90 -1.42 -10.26
N ASN A 95 -9.29 -2.49 -9.72
CA ASN A 95 -9.99 -3.52 -8.94
C ASN A 95 -9.95 -3.25 -7.43
N GLN A 96 -9.62 -2.02 -7.01
CA GLN A 96 -9.49 -1.61 -5.60
C GLN A 96 -8.45 -2.42 -4.82
N VAL A 97 -7.45 -2.95 -5.53
CA VAL A 97 -6.32 -3.71 -4.99
C VAL A 97 -5.11 -2.77 -4.90
N PRO A 98 -4.72 -2.30 -3.70
CA PRO A 98 -3.60 -1.37 -3.52
C PRO A 98 -2.28 -2.04 -3.83
N VAL A 99 -1.30 -1.27 -4.30
CA VAL A 99 -0.01 -1.81 -4.74
C VAL A 99 1.11 -1.20 -3.92
N ILE A 100 1.91 -2.06 -3.28
CA ILE A 100 3.06 -1.66 -2.48
C ILE A 100 4.28 -1.52 -3.39
N ILE A 101 4.93 -0.37 -3.33
CA ILE A 101 6.20 -0.10 -4.02
C ILE A 101 7.28 0.31 -3.02
N GLY A 102 8.53 0.03 -3.35
CA GLY A 102 9.69 0.56 -2.63
C GLY A 102 10.43 1.55 -3.53
N ILE A 103 10.76 2.72 -3.00
CA ILE A 103 11.40 3.84 -3.70
C ILE A 103 12.75 4.10 -3.03
N ARG A 104 13.83 4.17 -3.81
CA ARG A 104 15.10 4.75 -3.35
C ARG A 104 14.98 6.26 -3.47
N MET A 105 14.85 6.94 -2.33
CA MET A 105 14.54 8.36 -2.30
C MET A 105 15.74 9.24 -2.62
N GLY A 106 16.97 8.75 -2.45
CA GLY A 106 18.19 9.56 -2.58
C GLY A 106 18.11 10.78 -1.65
N SER A 107 18.34 11.97 -2.22
CA SER A 107 18.23 13.26 -1.55
C SER A 107 16.79 13.72 -1.26
N ILE A 108 15.78 13.13 -1.91
CA ILE A 108 14.39 13.59 -1.82
C ILE A 108 13.80 13.33 -0.42
N ASP A 109 13.11 14.33 0.13
CA ASP A 109 12.36 14.22 1.38
C ASP A 109 10.90 14.72 1.26
N GLY A 110 10.18 14.65 2.38
CA GLY A 110 8.77 15.06 2.43
C GLY A 110 8.54 16.57 2.29
N ASN A 111 9.54 17.42 2.60
CA ASN A 111 9.45 18.87 2.46
C ASN A 111 9.57 19.26 0.99
N GLU A 112 10.50 18.62 0.27
CA GLU A 112 10.67 18.82 -1.18
C GLU A 112 9.40 18.46 -1.93
N VAL A 113 8.82 17.28 -1.63
CA VAL A 113 7.54 16.84 -2.23
C VAL A 113 6.42 17.84 -1.96
N ARG A 114 6.36 18.42 -0.75
CA ARG A 114 5.37 19.44 -0.41
C ARG A 114 5.60 20.74 -1.18
N ALA A 115 6.84 21.20 -1.28
CA ALA A 115 7.19 22.40 -2.05
C ALA A 115 6.83 22.24 -3.54
N ASN A 116 6.92 21.02 -4.06
CA ASN A 116 6.50 20.67 -5.42
C ASN A 116 5.01 20.25 -5.51
N ASN A 117 4.15 20.82 -4.67
CA ASN A 117 2.70 20.61 -4.69
C ASN A 117 2.29 19.12 -4.64
N GLY A 118 3.03 18.31 -3.87
CA GLY A 118 2.79 16.87 -3.71
C GLY A 118 3.37 16.01 -4.82
N TYR A 119 3.98 16.56 -5.86
CA TYR A 119 4.58 15.78 -6.94
C TYR A 119 6.01 15.41 -6.59
N LEU A 120 6.31 14.12 -6.64
CA LEU A 120 7.69 13.65 -6.59
C LEU A 120 8.39 14.14 -7.87
N ARG A 121 9.51 14.83 -7.74
CA ARG A 121 10.36 15.10 -8.90
C ARG A 121 10.91 13.79 -9.46
N ARG A 122 11.39 13.84 -10.70
CA ARG A 122 12.04 12.70 -11.34
C ARG A 122 13.20 12.21 -10.46
N LEU A 123 13.24 10.90 -10.22
CA LEU A 123 14.34 10.27 -9.49
C LEU A 123 15.62 10.33 -10.35
N ASP A 124 16.73 10.75 -9.73
CA ASP A 124 18.02 10.81 -10.39
C ASP A 124 18.81 9.52 -10.10
N PRO A 125 19.12 8.68 -11.10
CA PRO A 125 19.91 7.46 -10.92
C PRO A 125 21.35 7.71 -10.48
N ASN A 126 21.86 8.93 -10.65
CA ASN A 126 23.22 9.33 -10.29
C ASN A 126 23.26 10.17 -9.00
N ASP A 127 22.15 10.24 -8.26
CA ASP A 127 22.10 10.98 -7.00
C ASP A 127 23.12 10.37 -6.01
N PRO A 128 24.09 11.15 -5.51
CA PRO A 128 25.16 10.63 -4.65
C PRO A 128 24.62 10.05 -3.33
N TYR A 129 23.45 10.49 -2.87
CA TYR A 129 22.79 9.95 -1.68
C TYR A 129 22.26 8.53 -1.89
N LEU A 130 22.25 8.01 -3.13
CA LEU A 130 21.89 6.62 -3.40
C LEU A 130 22.95 5.61 -2.96
N ASP A 131 24.19 6.05 -2.80
CA ASP A 131 25.36 5.20 -2.44
C ASP A 131 25.82 5.42 -0.99
N GLU A 132 25.22 6.39 -0.28
CA GLU A 132 25.50 6.61 1.14
C GLU A 132 25.06 5.41 2.00
N LYS A 133 25.88 5.07 3.00
CA LYS A 133 25.53 4.07 4.02
C LYS A 133 24.29 4.54 4.77
N GLY A 134 23.16 3.87 4.55
CA GLY A 134 21.88 4.27 5.10
C GLY A 134 20.82 4.63 4.06
N TYR A 135 20.93 4.07 2.85
CA TYR A 135 19.87 3.98 1.82
C TYR A 135 18.50 4.42 2.35
N ARG A 136 18.03 5.60 1.94
CA ARG A 136 16.65 6.05 2.21
C ARG A 136 15.69 5.31 1.28
N CYS A 137 15.71 3.98 1.36
CA CYS A 137 14.69 3.14 0.76
C CYS A 137 13.42 3.31 1.56
N HIS A 138 12.34 3.71 0.90
CA HIS A 138 11.05 3.92 1.53
C HIS A 138 9.97 3.10 0.85
N SER A 139 9.06 2.52 1.62
CA SER A 139 7.94 1.75 1.08
C SER A 139 6.63 2.50 1.25
N VAL A 140 5.89 2.62 0.14
CA VAL A 140 4.62 3.35 0.07
C VAL A 140 3.56 2.53 -0.66
N VAL A 141 2.30 2.92 -0.49
CA VAL A 141 1.16 2.22 -1.08
C VAL A 141 0.55 3.07 -2.17
N LEU A 142 0.56 2.57 -3.40
CA LEU A 142 -0.20 3.13 -4.50
C LEU A 142 -1.69 2.83 -4.30
N VAL A 143 -2.50 3.89 -4.34
CA VAL A 143 -3.94 3.85 -4.07
C VAL A 143 -4.79 4.34 -5.23
N GLY A 144 -4.17 4.91 -6.26
CA GLY A 144 -4.85 5.47 -7.42
C GLY A 144 -3.85 5.93 -8.48
N TYR A 145 -4.36 6.51 -9.55
CA TYR A 145 -3.55 7.06 -10.62
C TYR A 145 -4.27 8.20 -11.33
N ASP A 146 -3.50 9.15 -11.83
CA ASP A 146 -3.95 10.21 -12.73
C ASP A 146 -3.42 9.89 -14.14
N GLU A 147 -4.34 9.58 -15.05
CA GLU A 147 -4.00 9.23 -16.43
C GLU A 147 -3.55 10.44 -17.25
N LYS A 148 -4.05 11.64 -16.94
CA LYS A 148 -3.70 12.86 -17.64
C LYS A 148 -2.30 13.31 -17.23
N ALA A 149 -2.02 13.32 -15.93
CA ALA A 149 -0.71 13.67 -15.41
C ALA A 149 0.32 12.55 -15.60
N LYS A 150 -0.08 11.30 -15.86
CA LYS A 150 0.80 10.11 -15.88
C LYS A 150 1.51 9.84 -14.55
N HIS A 151 0.76 9.98 -13.45
CA HIS A 151 1.26 9.75 -12.10
C HIS A 151 0.44 8.70 -11.36
N PHE A 152 1.09 7.92 -10.50
CA PHE A 152 0.43 7.14 -9.46
C PHE A 152 0.24 8.01 -8.21
N ILE A 153 -0.84 7.76 -7.47
CA ILE A 153 -1.10 8.39 -6.18
C ILE A 153 -0.58 7.44 -5.11
N ALA A 154 0.46 7.86 -4.39
CA ALA A 154 1.07 7.12 -3.31
C ALA A 154 0.62 7.68 -1.95
N ARG A 155 0.23 6.80 -1.05
CA ARG A 155 0.00 7.10 0.36
C ARG A 155 1.28 6.87 1.15
N ASN A 156 1.67 7.86 1.92
CA ASN A 156 2.82 7.83 2.81
C ASN A 156 2.44 7.37 4.24
N SER A 157 3.46 7.05 5.05
CA SER A 157 3.37 6.67 6.47
C SER A 157 3.97 7.71 7.43
N TRP A 158 4.36 8.90 6.95
CA TRP A 158 4.95 9.98 7.76
C TRP A 158 3.94 11.02 8.27
N GLY A 159 2.68 10.61 8.46
CA GLY A 159 1.61 11.47 8.92
C GLY A 159 1.03 12.41 7.85
N ARG A 160 -0.05 13.11 8.22
CA ARG A 160 -0.82 13.99 7.31
C ARG A 160 -0.05 15.24 6.88
N SER A 161 0.96 15.63 7.64
CA SER A 161 1.86 16.72 7.30
C SER A 161 2.90 16.34 6.23
N SER A 162 3.01 15.08 5.81
CA SER A 162 3.90 14.72 4.72
C SER A 162 3.21 14.87 3.35
N GLY A 163 3.81 15.61 2.42
CA GLY A 163 3.23 15.86 1.09
C GLY A 163 1.88 16.59 1.16
N LEU A 164 0.89 16.11 0.40
CA LEU A 164 -0.49 16.60 0.38
C LEU A 164 -1.39 15.66 1.20
N ASP A 165 -1.65 16.03 2.46
CA ASP A 165 -2.47 15.26 3.40
C ASP A 165 -1.99 13.80 3.61
N GLY A 166 -0.68 13.58 3.58
CA GLY A 166 -0.09 12.24 3.67
C GLY A 166 0.04 11.51 2.33
N TYR A 167 -0.21 12.18 1.22
CA TYR A 167 -0.11 11.63 -0.14
C TYR A 167 0.90 12.38 -0.99
N PHE A 168 1.39 11.70 -2.03
CA PHE A 168 2.21 12.30 -3.07
C PHE A 168 2.02 11.58 -4.40
N TYR A 169 2.41 12.24 -5.49
CA TYR A 169 2.27 11.73 -6.85
C TYR A 169 3.62 11.25 -7.36
N VAL A 170 3.67 10.02 -7.88
CA VAL A 170 4.89 9.39 -8.41
C VAL A 170 4.76 9.22 -9.92
N PRO A 171 5.70 9.73 -10.74
CA PRO A 171 5.66 9.53 -12.18
C PRO A 171 5.61 8.04 -12.55
N TYR A 172 4.85 7.69 -13.60
CA TYR A 172 4.81 6.30 -14.08
C TYR A 172 6.19 5.77 -14.45
N GLU A 173 7.01 6.60 -15.09
CA GLU A 173 8.37 6.25 -15.51
C GLU A 173 9.25 5.88 -14.33
N ASP A 174 9.17 6.62 -13.23
CA ASP A 174 9.95 6.34 -12.02
C ASP A 174 9.55 5.00 -11.41
N VAL A 175 8.25 4.66 -11.37
CA VAL A 175 7.80 3.34 -10.88
C VAL A 175 8.35 2.20 -11.76
N MET A 176 8.61 2.46 -13.04
CA MET A 176 9.22 1.50 -13.96
C MET A 176 10.76 1.46 -13.88
N ALA A 177 11.41 2.47 -13.29
CA ALA A 177 12.87 2.54 -13.18
C ALA A 177 13.40 1.48 -12.21
N LYS A 178 13.80 0.31 -12.73
CA LYS A 178 14.19 -0.87 -11.94
C LYS A 178 15.28 -0.60 -10.91
N ASN A 179 16.20 0.32 -11.19
CA ASN A 179 17.34 0.62 -10.31
C ASN A 179 16.97 1.50 -9.11
N LEU A 180 15.83 2.21 -9.20
CA LEU A 180 15.38 3.20 -8.22
C LEU A 180 14.10 2.75 -7.52
N VAL A 181 13.19 2.08 -8.23
CA VAL A 181 11.92 1.61 -7.67
C VAL A 181 11.80 0.09 -7.81
N ASN A 182 11.52 -0.56 -6.69
CA ASN A 182 11.30 -2.01 -6.57
C ASN A 182 12.53 -2.87 -6.90
N HIS A 183 13.73 -2.34 -6.65
CA HIS A 183 15.01 -2.91 -7.07
C HIS A 183 15.24 -4.38 -6.63
N SER A 184 14.99 -4.70 -5.36
CA SER A 184 15.38 -6.00 -4.77
C SER A 184 14.29 -7.07 -4.77
N ASP A 185 13.02 -6.71 -4.58
CA ASP A 185 11.94 -7.68 -4.34
C ASP A 185 10.73 -7.54 -5.27
N GLY A 186 10.72 -6.54 -6.17
CA GLY A 186 9.64 -6.30 -7.14
C GLY A 186 8.41 -5.59 -6.55
N VAL A 187 7.32 -5.60 -7.30
CA VAL A 187 6.06 -4.93 -6.93
C VAL A 187 5.15 -5.95 -6.25
N TRP A 188 4.54 -5.58 -5.12
CA TRP A 188 3.69 -6.48 -4.35
C TRP A 188 2.33 -5.88 -4.07
N SER A 189 1.34 -6.73 -3.90
CA SER A 189 0.01 -6.35 -3.47
C SER A 189 -0.54 -7.40 -2.53
N ILE A 190 -1.55 -7.01 -1.77
CA ILE A 190 -2.35 -7.89 -0.92
C ILE A 190 -3.78 -7.81 -1.42
N THR A 191 -4.26 -8.93 -1.97
CA THR A 191 -5.50 -8.96 -2.78
C THR A 191 -6.75 -9.28 -1.97
N GLU A 192 -6.59 -10.07 -0.90
CA GLU A 192 -7.71 -10.58 -0.12
C GLU A 192 -7.32 -10.68 1.34
N ILE A 193 -8.23 -10.28 2.21
CA ILE A 193 -8.19 -10.62 3.64
C ILE A 193 -9.09 -11.84 3.82
N MET A 194 -8.60 -12.82 4.56
CA MET A 194 -9.23 -14.12 4.63
C MET A 194 -9.21 -14.64 6.06
N LEU A 195 -10.27 -15.35 6.44
CA LEU A 195 -10.32 -16.03 7.73
C LEU A 195 -9.84 -17.48 7.61
N ARG A 196 -8.91 -17.89 8.49
CA ARG A 196 -8.57 -19.31 8.68
C ARG A 196 -9.58 -19.92 9.64
N THR A 197 -10.37 -20.90 9.17
CA THR A 197 -11.26 -21.68 10.03
C THR A 197 -10.57 -22.96 10.52
N SER A 198 -10.90 -23.39 11.74
CA SER A 198 -10.31 -24.55 12.40
C SER A 198 -10.75 -25.91 11.85
N HIS A 199 -11.85 -25.96 11.06
CA HIS A 199 -12.51 -27.22 10.71
C HIS A 199 -12.36 -27.67 9.25
N MET A 200 -11.74 -26.86 8.38
CA MET A 200 -11.43 -27.20 6.98
C MET A 200 -10.43 -26.16 6.44
N PRO A 201 -9.60 -26.48 5.43
CA PRO A 201 -8.75 -25.51 4.74
C PRO A 201 -9.55 -24.56 3.83
N THR A 202 -10.79 -24.21 4.19
CA THR A 202 -11.63 -23.28 3.45
C THR A 202 -11.37 -21.86 3.93
N VAL A 203 -10.68 -21.12 3.06
CA VAL A 203 -10.40 -19.71 3.18
C VAL A 203 -11.67 -18.93 2.79
N ARG A 204 -12.33 -18.26 3.74
CA ARG A 204 -13.44 -17.35 3.42
C ARG A 204 -12.90 -15.94 3.17
N ARG A 205 -13.17 -15.39 1.99
CA ARG A 205 -12.86 -13.99 1.63
C ARG A 205 -13.70 -13.06 2.50
N LEU A 206 -13.06 -12.11 3.18
CA LEU A 206 -13.73 -10.99 3.82
C LEU A 206 -13.97 -9.90 2.77
N TYR A 207 -15.24 -9.58 2.55
CA TYR A 207 -15.61 -8.42 1.75
C TYR A 207 -15.46 -7.17 2.61
N LEU A 208 -14.54 -6.28 2.23
CA LEU A 208 -14.45 -4.97 2.86
C LEU A 208 -15.65 -4.12 2.41
N PRO A 209 -16.26 -3.31 3.29
CA PRO A 209 -17.31 -2.39 2.90
C PRO A 209 -16.85 -1.49 1.73
N GLY A 210 -17.59 -1.51 0.62
CA GLY A 210 -17.26 -0.77 -0.61
C GLY A 210 -16.80 -1.62 -1.81
N HIS A 211 -16.60 -2.92 -1.63
CA HIS A 211 -16.27 -3.87 -2.70
C HIS A 211 -17.57 -4.43 -3.36
N ASN A 212 -18.39 -3.58 -3.99
CA ASN A 212 -19.57 -4.06 -4.72
C ASN A 212 -19.18 -4.72 -6.05
N GLN A 213 -19.73 -5.91 -6.33
CA GLN A 213 -19.56 -6.64 -7.59
C GLN A 213 -20.47 -6.14 -8.74
N ASP A 214 -20.98 -4.91 -8.69
CA ASP A 214 -21.88 -4.36 -9.73
C ASP A 214 -21.17 -3.92 -11.03
N GLY A 215 -19.87 -4.20 -11.17
CA GLY A 215 -19.07 -3.84 -12.34
C GLY A 215 -19.42 -4.60 -13.63
N ARG A 216 -20.32 -5.60 -13.60
CA ARG A 216 -20.71 -6.35 -14.81
C ARG A 216 -21.87 -5.73 -15.59
N GLN A 217 -22.69 -4.85 -15.01
CA GLN A 217 -23.83 -4.24 -15.73
C GLN A 217 -23.53 -2.85 -16.33
N ARG A 218 -22.47 -2.16 -15.90
CA ARG A 218 -22.14 -0.80 -16.41
C ARG A 218 -21.26 -0.77 -17.66
N ARG A 219 -20.93 -1.92 -18.27
CA ARG A 219 -20.02 -1.99 -19.44
C ARG A 219 -20.67 -1.72 -20.81
N GLN A 220 -21.95 -1.37 -20.90
CA GLN A 220 -22.64 -1.24 -22.19
C GLN A 220 -23.23 0.14 -22.52
N ARG A 221 -22.99 1.18 -21.72
CA ARG A 221 -23.40 2.53 -22.12
C ARG A 221 -22.25 3.50 -21.87
N HIS A 222 -21.46 3.74 -22.92
CA HIS A 222 -20.82 5.03 -23.24
C HIS A 222 -19.92 4.79 -24.45
N THR A 223 -20.55 4.48 -25.58
CA THR A 223 -19.94 4.57 -26.91
C THR A 223 -20.66 5.72 -27.61
N GLN A 224 -19.88 6.72 -28.02
CA GLN A 224 -20.23 7.84 -28.92
C GLN A 224 -21.29 8.84 -28.43
N ILE A 225 -20.92 10.12 -28.41
CA ILE A 225 -21.55 11.22 -29.17
C ILE A 225 -20.60 12.45 -29.08
N LEU A 226 -20.16 12.92 -30.24
CA LEU A 226 -19.85 14.31 -30.60
C LEU A 226 -20.65 14.59 -31.90
N PRO A 227 -20.89 15.84 -32.36
CA PRO A 227 -20.49 17.17 -31.85
C PRO A 227 -21.71 18.16 -31.73
N THR A 228 -21.66 19.32 -31.07
CA THR A 228 -21.21 20.63 -31.61
C THR A 228 -21.65 21.81 -30.69
N THR A 229 -20.90 22.92 -30.82
CA THR A 229 -21.21 24.35 -30.56
C THR A 229 -20.99 24.99 -29.16
N HIS A 230 -20.45 26.21 -29.26
CA HIS A 230 -19.95 27.12 -28.22
C HIS A 230 -20.99 27.61 -27.19
N ARG A 231 -20.58 27.69 -25.92
CA ARG A 231 -20.64 28.94 -25.11
C ARG A 231 -19.82 28.80 -23.82
N ARG A 232 -19.10 29.87 -23.48
CA ARG A 232 -18.36 30.04 -22.21
C ARG A 232 -19.35 30.05 -21.04
N SER A 233 -19.07 29.25 -20.01
CA SER A 233 -19.65 29.42 -18.67
C SER A 233 -18.71 28.80 -17.64
N THR A 234 -18.26 29.62 -16.70
CA THR A 234 -17.48 29.26 -15.51
C THR A 234 -18.37 28.45 -14.54
N ALA A 235 -18.00 27.20 -14.26
CA ALA A 235 -18.60 26.37 -13.22
C ALA A 235 -17.57 25.36 -12.69
N PRO A 236 -17.68 24.93 -11.42
CA PRO A 236 -16.55 24.53 -10.59
C PRO A 236 -16.01 23.13 -10.96
N VAL A 237 -14.71 22.96 -10.71
CA VAL A 237 -13.99 21.68 -10.80
C VAL A 237 -14.77 20.61 -10.05
N THR A 238 -15.40 19.71 -10.81
CA THR A 238 -16.10 18.55 -10.29
C THR A 238 -15.11 17.68 -9.54
N ARG A 239 -15.27 17.61 -8.21
CA ARG A 239 -14.69 16.57 -7.35
C ARG A 239 -15.19 15.21 -7.83
N GLU A 240 -14.50 14.61 -8.78
CA GLU A 240 -14.73 13.22 -9.15
C GLU A 240 -14.31 12.31 -7.99
N TYR A 241 -15.33 11.89 -7.24
CA TYR A 241 -15.45 10.63 -6.50
C TYR A 241 -14.13 10.00 -5.98
N TRP A 242 -13.75 10.36 -4.75
CA TRP A 242 -12.72 9.65 -3.99
C TRP A 242 -13.31 8.35 -3.43
N PRO A 243 -12.94 7.14 -3.94
CA PRO A 243 -13.32 5.91 -3.27
C PRO A 243 -12.64 5.89 -1.89
N ARG A 244 -13.43 5.66 -0.83
CA ARG A 244 -12.90 5.47 0.52
C ARG A 244 -11.81 4.37 0.46
N PRO A 245 -10.57 4.65 0.89
CA PRO A 245 -9.51 3.65 0.90
C PRO A 245 -9.97 2.41 1.68
N SER A 246 -9.75 1.23 1.12
CA SER A 246 -10.09 -0.03 1.81
C SER A 246 -9.39 -0.09 3.18
N PHE A 247 -10.03 -0.72 4.17
CA PHE A 247 -9.57 -0.87 5.56
C PHE A 247 -8.06 -1.16 5.70
N PHE A 248 -7.50 -1.92 4.77
CA PHE A 248 -6.10 -2.32 4.76
C PHE A 248 -5.13 -1.16 4.44
N ILE A 249 -5.56 -0.22 3.59
CA ILE A 249 -4.79 0.98 3.21
C ILE A 249 -4.60 1.90 4.42
N ASN A 250 -5.57 1.93 5.35
CA ASN A 250 -5.48 2.71 6.58
C ASN A 250 -4.53 2.13 7.62
N ASN A 251 -4.09 0.88 7.45
CA ASN A 251 -3.52 0.06 8.54
C ASN A 251 -2.15 -0.56 8.24
N ILE A 252 -1.61 -0.36 7.05
CA ILE A 252 -0.22 -0.72 6.75
C ILE A 252 0.60 0.56 6.69
N GLU A 253 1.43 0.75 7.71
CA GLU A 253 2.64 1.57 7.59
C GLU A 253 3.79 0.59 7.35
N ILE A 254 4.57 0.86 6.31
CA ILE A 254 5.77 0.08 6.00
C ILE A 254 6.93 0.97 6.40
N TYR A 255 7.73 0.47 7.34
CA TYR A 255 8.97 1.08 7.81
C TYR A 255 10.13 0.48 7.03
#